data_AF-A0A401TQB9-F1
#
_entry.id   AF-A0A401TQB9-F1
#
_cell.length_a   1.000
_cell.length_b   1.000
_cell.length_c   1.000
_cell.angle_alpha   90.00
_cell.angle_beta   90.00
_cell.angle_gamma   90.00
#
_symmetry.space_group_name_H-M   'P 1'
#
loop_
_entity.id
_entity.type
_entity.pdbx_description
1 polymer ?
#
loop_
_entity_poly.entity_id
_entity_poly.type
_entity_poly.pdbx_seq_one_letter_code
_entity_poly.pdbx_strand_id
1 'polypeptide(L)'
;VITPEEILDPNVDEHSVMTYLSQFPKAKLKPGAPLRPKLNPKKARAYGPGIEPTGNVVMRKTEFTVETISAGQGEVIVYVEDPAGHREEVRLDHSFYI
;
A
#
# COMPACT_ATOMS: atom_id res chain seq x y z
N VAL A 1 -18.19 -26.31 -6.70
CA VAL A 1 -17.27 -25.15 -6.73
C VAL A 1 -17.02 -24.88 -8.20
N ILE A 2 -17.48 -23.75 -8.72
CA ILE A 2 -17.25 -23.38 -10.12
C ILE A 2 -15.74 -23.18 -10.32
N THR A 3 -15.21 -23.67 -11.42
CA THR A 3 -13.80 -23.51 -11.76
C THR A 3 -13.54 -22.11 -12.36
N PRO A 4 -12.32 -21.56 -12.27
CA PRO A 4 -12.00 -20.27 -12.89
C PRO A 4 -12.33 -20.22 -14.38
N GLU A 5 -12.20 -21.35 -15.07
CA GLU A 5 -12.50 -21.51 -16.49
C GLU A 5 -14.01 -21.40 -16.76
N GLU A 6 -14.84 -21.97 -15.89
CA GLU A 6 -16.30 -21.92 -16.01
C GLU A 6 -16.82 -20.49 -15.83
N ILE A 7 -16.23 -19.66 -14.95
CA ILE A 7 -16.67 -18.26 -14.73
C ILE A 7 -16.60 -17.40 -16.00
N LEU A 8 -15.77 -17.78 -16.97
CA LEU A 8 -15.61 -17.06 -18.23
C LEU A 8 -16.64 -17.46 -19.30
N ASP A 9 -17.44 -18.50 -19.06
CA ASP A 9 -18.49 -18.92 -19.99
C ASP A 9 -19.67 -17.91 -19.93
N PRO A 10 -20.06 -17.31 -21.07
CA PRO A 10 -21.14 -16.33 -21.13
C PRO A 10 -22.51 -16.89 -20.70
N ASN A 11 -22.67 -18.21 -20.59
CA ASN A 11 -23.90 -18.86 -20.14
C ASN A 11 -23.94 -19.15 -18.64
N VAL A 12 -22.90 -18.79 -17.88
CA VAL A 12 -22.89 -19.04 -16.44
C VAL A 12 -23.95 -18.23 -15.71
N ASP A 13 -24.58 -18.88 -14.73
CA ASP A 13 -25.57 -18.26 -13.87
C ASP A 13 -24.93 -17.38 -12.79
N GLU A 14 -25.63 -16.29 -12.45
CA GLU A 14 -25.17 -15.31 -11.46
C GLU A 14 -24.95 -15.93 -10.06
N HIS A 15 -25.76 -16.92 -9.67
CA HIS A 15 -25.65 -17.55 -8.35
C HIS A 15 -24.33 -18.35 -8.21
N SER A 16 -23.90 -19.02 -9.27
CA SER A 16 -22.61 -19.69 -9.33
C SER A 16 -21.44 -18.71 -9.24
N VAL A 17 -21.50 -17.59 -9.97
CA VAL A 17 -20.48 -16.53 -9.90
C VAL A 17 -20.39 -15.95 -8.48
N MET A 18 -21.53 -15.65 -7.87
CA MET A 18 -21.60 -15.09 -6.52
C MET A 18 -21.05 -16.06 -5.47
N THR A 19 -21.34 -17.36 -5.61
CA THR A 19 -20.80 -18.41 -4.72
C THR A 19 -19.27 -18.42 -4.75
N TYR A 20 -18.66 -18.26 -5.93
CA TYR A 20 -17.21 -18.18 -6.06
C TYR A 20 -16.64 -16.87 -5.49
N LEU A 21 -17.21 -15.73 -5.88
CA LEU A 21 -16.73 -14.41 -5.46
C LEU A 21 -16.85 -14.21 -3.93
N SER A 22 -17.82 -14.86 -3.29
CA SER A 22 -18.01 -14.82 -1.83
C SER A 22 -16.82 -15.36 -1.02
N GLN A 23 -15.88 -16.07 -1.66
CA GLN A 23 -14.69 -16.64 -1.02
C GLN A 23 -13.56 -15.61 -0.84
N PHE A 24 -13.49 -14.58 -1.70
CA PHE A 24 -12.39 -13.60 -1.71
C PHE A 24 -12.32 -12.67 -0.51
N PRO A 25 -13.44 -12.21 0.10
CA PRO A 25 -13.38 -11.40 1.31
C PRO A 25 -12.63 -12.06 2.47
N LYS A 26 -12.54 -13.40 2.49
CA LYS A 26 -11.80 -14.17 3.51
C LYS A 26 -10.48 -14.75 2.99
N ALA A 27 -10.12 -14.50 1.73
CA ALA A 27 -8.90 -15.05 1.15
C ALA A 27 -7.66 -14.45 1.83
N LYS A 28 -6.71 -15.32 2.16
CA LYS A 28 -5.42 -14.93 2.75
C LYS A 28 -4.30 -15.24 1.76
N LEU A 29 -3.31 -14.34 1.70
CA LEU A 29 -2.08 -14.60 0.97
C LEU A 29 -1.36 -15.80 1.59
N LYS A 30 -0.97 -16.76 0.76
CA LYS A 30 -0.11 -17.86 1.20
C LYS A 30 1.30 -17.30 1.48
N PRO A 31 1.95 -17.71 2.59
CA PRO A 31 3.34 -17.35 2.83
C PRO A 31 4.23 -17.74 1.64
N GLY A 32 5.11 -16.84 1.20
CA GLY A 32 6.02 -17.09 0.08
C GLY A 32 5.38 -16.99 -1.32
N ALA A 33 4.15 -16.49 -1.45
CA ALA A 33 3.58 -16.20 -2.76
C ALA A 33 4.49 -15.23 -3.54
N PRO A 34 4.84 -15.52 -4.81
CA PRO A 34 5.69 -14.64 -5.60
C PRO A 34 4.91 -13.38 -5.99
N LEU A 35 4.93 -12.38 -5.11
CA LEU A 35 4.35 -11.07 -5.38
C LEU A 35 5.29 -10.33 -6.33
N ARG A 36 4.80 -10.03 -7.54
CA ARG A 36 5.46 -9.10 -8.47
C ARG A 36 4.61 -7.84 -8.58
N PRO A 37 4.60 -6.99 -7.55
CA PRO A 37 3.85 -5.74 -7.61
C PRO A 37 4.38 -4.91 -8.78
N LYS A 38 3.49 -4.57 -9.72
CA LYS A 38 3.77 -3.54 -10.71
C LYS A 38 4.00 -2.21 -9.97
N LEU A 39 4.95 -1.41 -10.45
CA LEU A 39 5.19 -0.06 -9.93
C LEU A 39 3.88 0.73 -9.93
N ASN A 40 3.43 1.10 -8.73
CA ASN A 40 2.23 1.89 -8.52
C ASN A 40 2.38 2.73 -7.23
N PRO A 41 2.80 4.00 -7.37
CA PRO A 41 2.97 4.91 -6.23
C PRO A 41 1.70 5.11 -5.40
N LYS A 42 0.50 4.96 -6.00
CA LYS A 42 -0.78 5.09 -5.27
C LYS A 42 -1.00 3.98 -4.23
N LYS A 43 -0.20 2.91 -4.29
CA LYS A 43 -0.22 1.83 -3.29
C LYS A 43 0.80 2.05 -2.16
N ALA A 44 1.65 3.07 -2.25
CA ALA A 44 2.46 3.49 -1.12
C ALA A 44 1.57 4.19 -0.09
N ARG A 45 1.82 3.95 1.20
CA ARG A 45 1.05 4.53 2.30
C ARG A 45 2.00 5.12 3.30
N ALA A 46 1.67 6.29 3.84
CA ALA A 46 2.41 6.88 4.95
C ALA A 46 1.50 6.97 6.18
N TYR A 47 2.03 6.72 7.37
CA TYR A 47 1.30 6.84 8.63
C TYR A 47 2.25 7.03 9.81
N GLY A 48 1.76 7.65 10.88
CA GLY A 48 2.50 7.89 12.11
C GLY A 48 2.35 9.33 12.61
N PRO A 49 2.77 9.61 13.85
CA PRO A 49 2.56 10.90 14.51
C PRO A 49 3.16 12.08 13.72
N GLY A 50 4.24 11.86 12.98
CA GLY A 50 4.90 12.91 12.19
C GLY A 50 4.06 13.51 11.07
N ILE A 51 3.02 12.81 10.60
CA ILE A 51 2.13 13.28 9.53
C ILE A 51 0.68 13.45 9.98
N GLU A 52 0.43 13.35 11.29
CA GLU A 52 -0.89 13.62 11.85
C GLU A 52 -1.18 15.14 11.83
N PRO A 53 -2.46 15.54 11.63
CA PRO A 53 -2.83 16.95 11.55
C PRO A 53 -2.64 17.71 12.88
N THR A 54 -2.57 16.98 13.99
CA THR A 54 -2.40 17.52 15.34
C THR A 54 -1.40 16.66 16.12
N GLY A 55 -0.87 17.19 17.21
CA GLY A 55 0.04 16.44 18.11
C GLY A 55 1.53 16.64 17.84
N ASN A 56 1.91 17.14 16.66
CA ASN A 56 3.27 17.60 16.39
C ASN A 56 3.59 18.87 17.18
N VAL A 57 4.76 18.91 17.81
CA VAL A 57 5.21 20.01 18.68
C VAL A 57 6.58 20.50 18.22
N VAL A 58 6.76 21.82 18.21
CA VAL A 58 8.04 22.47 17.90
C VAL A 58 9.16 21.92 18.78
N MET A 59 10.33 21.68 18.19
CA MET A 59 11.52 21.12 18.85
C MET A 59 11.36 19.69 19.39
N ARG A 60 10.25 19.00 19.11
CA ARG A 60 10.07 17.59 19.43
C ARG A 60 10.26 16.74 18.17
N LYS A 61 11.24 15.83 18.21
CA LYS A 61 11.41 14.84 17.13
C LYS A 61 10.13 14.02 17.01
N THR A 62 9.67 13.86 15.77
CA THR A 62 8.51 13.05 15.40
C THR A 62 8.90 12.08 14.29
N GLU A 63 8.17 10.98 14.17
CA GLU A 63 8.47 9.90 13.24
C GLU A 63 7.21 9.48 12.49
N PHE A 64 7.39 8.98 11.27
CA PHE A 64 6.34 8.37 10.47
C PHE A 64 6.95 7.27 9.59
N THR A 65 6.10 6.36 9.15
CA THR A 65 6.48 5.19 8.36
C THR A 65 5.92 5.34 6.95
N VAL A 66 6.72 4.98 5.94
CA VAL A 66 6.27 4.83 4.54
C VAL A 66 6.27 3.35 4.18
N GLU A 67 5.08 2.77 4.01
CA GLU A 67 4.87 1.40 3.55
C GLU A 67 4.83 1.34 2.01
N THR A 68 5.77 0.60 1.42
CA THR A 68 5.91 0.44 -0.03
C THR A 68 5.71 -0.99 -0.53
N ILE A 69 5.31 -1.93 0.35
CA ILE A 69 5.20 -3.37 0.06
C ILE A 69 4.37 -3.66 -1.20
N SER A 70 3.30 -2.89 -1.41
CA SER A 70 2.41 -3.04 -2.57
C SER A 70 2.68 -2.05 -3.71
N ALA A 71 3.62 -1.13 -3.53
CA ALA A 71 3.92 -0.05 -4.47
C ALA A 71 4.92 -0.45 -5.57
N GLY A 72 5.63 -1.57 -5.40
CA GLY A 72 6.69 -1.99 -6.32
C GLY A 72 8.03 -1.30 -6.03
N GLN A 73 9.03 -1.58 -6.86
CA GLN A 73 10.38 -1.07 -6.70
C GLN A 73 10.49 0.39 -7.16
N GLY A 74 11.01 1.27 -6.30
CA GLY A 74 11.23 2.68 -6.60
C GLY A 74 11.93 3.41 -5.44
N GLU A 75 12.37 4.63 -5.69
CA GLU A 75 12.99 5.51 -4.70
C GLU A 75 11.92 6.33 -3.97
N VAL A 76 12.09 6.47 -2.65
CA VAL A 76 11.22 7.31 -1.81
C VAL A 76 12.01 8.54 -1.40
N ILE A 77 11.46 9.72 -1.65
CA ILE A 77 12.03 11.01 -1.25
C ILE A 77 10.94 11.78 -0.50
N VAL A 78 11.29 12.40 0.61
CA VAL A 78 10.36 13.17 1.44
C VAL A 78 10.90 14.57 1.64
N TYR A 79 10.02 15.55 1.43
CA TYR A 79 10.29 16.95 1.75
C TYR A 79 9.27 17.46 2.76
N VAL A 80 9.73 18.29 3.69
CA VAL A 80 8.88 19.05 4.60
C VAL A 80 8.95 20.51 4.18
N GLU A 81 7.78 21.13 4.05
CA GLU A 81 7.64 22.54 3.75
C GLU A 81 7.20 23.27 5.03
N ASP A 82 7.96 24.29 5.45
CA ASP A 82 7.59 25.13 6.57
C ASP A 82 6.52 26.18 6.18
N PRO A 83 5.87 26.86 7.14
CA PRO A 83 4.91 27.91 6.82
C PRO A 83 5.48 29.12 6.06
N ALA A 84 6.80 29.29 6.02
CA ALA A 84 7.49 30.33 5.26
C ALA A 84 7.83 29.88 3.82
N GLY A 85 7.55 28.63 3.45
CA GLY A 85 7.82 28.03 2.15
C GLY A 85 9.22 27.43 1.99
N HIS A 86 10.01 27.33 3.06
CA HIS A 86 11.29 26.62 3.01
C HIS A 86 11.07 25.12 2.94
N ARG A 87 11.77 24.46 2.02
CA ARG A 87 11.72 23.01 1.83
C ARG A 87 12.99 22.37 2.32
N GLU A 88 12.83 21.40 3.22
CA GLU A 88 13.92 20.58 3.73
C GLU A 88 13.69 19.11 3.38
N GLU A 89 14.74 18.43 2.93
CA GLU A 89 14.69 16.99 2.67
C GLU A 89 14.79 16.22 3.99
N VAL A 90 13.86 15.29 4.21
CA VAL A 90 13.83 14.47 5.42
C VAL A 90 14.74 13.28 5.22
N ARG A 91 15.69 13.10 6.16
CA ARG A 91 16.55 11.92 6.17
C ARG A 91 15.72 10.66 6.46
N LEU A 92 15.67 9.76 5.49
CA LEU A 92 15.10 8.43 5.66
C LEU A 92 16.15 7.50 6.28
N ASP A 93 15.82 6.86 7.40
CA ASP A 93 16.79 6.06 8.15
C ASP A 93 16.96 4.63 7.59
N HIS A 94 16.18 4.25 6.57
CA HIS A 94 16.20 2.87 6.06
C HIS A 94 16.30 2.82 4.54
N SER A 95 17.46 2.34 4.08
CA SER A 95 17.71 1.82 2.74
C SER A 95 16.95 0.50 2.57
N PHE A 96 15.93 0.46 1.71
CA PHE A 96 15.31 -0.80 1.30
C PHE A 96 15.82 -1.18 -0.08
N TYR A 97 16.79 -2.11 -0.10
CA TYR A 97 16.94 -3.03 -1.23
C TYR A 97 15.79 -4.04 -1.13
N ILE A 98 15.01 -4.16 -2.21
CA ILE A 98 14.24 -5.36 -2.51
C ILE A 98 15.09 -6.24 -3.40
#